data_AF-A0A381F3D5-F1
#
_entry.id   AF-A0A381F3D5-F1
#
_cell.length_a   1.000
_cell.length_b   1.000
_cell.length_c   1.000
_cell.angle_alpha   90.00
_cell.angle_beta   90.00
_cell.angle_gamma   90.00
#
_symmetry.space_group_name_H-M   'P 1'
#
loop_
_entity.id
_entity.type
_entity.pdbx_description
1 polymer ?
#
loop_
_entity_poly.entity_id
_entity_poly.type
_entity_poly.pdbx_seq_one_letter_code
_entity_poly.pdbx_strand_id
1 'polypeptide(L)'
;MTTSSAKKYPLLGTHFILDEEKILKEDKYDLEKIYKAIDEMAEHSEMVKIDKNTYHCKGDENDLGCLGTFVYTNLIKCDWFTLNVKEWTWLSEKEGDETLIGDDMGIWK
;
A
#
# COMPACT_ATOMS: atom_id res chain seq x y z
N MET A 1 -6.64 28.97 28.41
CA MET A 1 -6.45 27.57 28.01
C MET A 1 -6.24 27.57 26.51
N THR A 2 -5.01 27.40 26.05
CA THR A 2 -4.70 27.28 24.62
C THR A 2 -5.15 25.89 24.16
N THR A 3 -6.20 25.83 23.35
CA THR A 3 -6.54 24.61 22.62
C THR A 3 -5.36 24.27 21.72
N SER A 4 -4.67 23.18 22.03
CA SER A 4 -3.73 22.56 21.10
C SER A 4 -4.52 22.23 19.84
N SER A 5 -4.30 22.98 18.77
CA SER A 5 -4.70 22.56 17.43
C SER A 5 -4.04 21.19 17.23
N ALA A 6 -4.84 20.12 17.13
CA ALA A 6 -4.31 18.82 16.77
C ALA A 6 -3.60 18.99 15.43
N LYS A 7 -2.29 18.75 15.41
CA LYS A 7 -1.47 18.85 14.21
C LYS A 7 -2.06 17.88 13.19
N LYS A 8 -2.70 18.42 12.15
CA LYS A 8 -3.29 17.61 11.08
C LYS A 8 -2.15 17.27 10.11
N TYR A 9 -1.79 16.00 10.04
CA TYR A 9 -0.84 15.54 9.03
C TYR A 9 -1.57 15.39 7.69
N PRO A 10 -0.92 15.76 6.57
CA PRO A 10 -1.50 15.57 5.24
C PRO A 10 -1.73 14.08 4.99
N LEU A 11 -2.76 13.76 4.21
CA LEU A 11 -3.06 12.36 3.87
C LEU A 11 -1.84 11.70 3.19
N LEU A 12 -1.50 10.52 3.70
CA LEU A 12 -0.46 9.65 3.15
C LEU A 12 -0.99 8.22 3.09
N GLY A 13 -0.71 7.49 2.00
CA GLY A 13 -1.20 6.13 1.85
C GLY A 13 -0.73 5.44 0.56
N THR A 14 -1.39 4.35 0.22
CA THR A 14 -1.18 3.67 -1.05
C THR A 14 -2.48 3.09 -1.59
N HIS A 15 -2.58 3.08 -2.92
CA HIS A 15 -3.64 2.42 -3.67
C HIS A 15 -3.02 1.44 -4.67
N PHE A 16 -3.61 0.26 -4.84
CA PHE A 16 -3.15 -0.69 -5.85
C PHE A 16 -4.30 -1.50 -6.45
N ILE A 17 -4.14 -1.92 -7.69
CA ILE A 17 -5.04 -2.85 -8.40
C ILE A 17 -4.27 -4.11 -8.75
N LEU A 18 -4.72 -5.26 -8.27
CA LEU A 18 -4.19 -6.57 -8.69
C LEU A 18 -4.86 -7.06 -9.99
N ASP A 19 -4.10 -7.78 -10.79
CA ASP A 19 -4.59 -8.57 -11.92
C ASP A 19 -5.28 -9.85 -11.43
N GLU A 20 -6.47 -9.70 -10.84
CA GLU A 20 -7.24 -10.82 -10.30
C GLU A 20 -7.54 -11.87 -11.39
N GLU A 21 -7.81 -11.44 -12.62
CA GLU A 21 -8.04 -12.34 -13.75
C GLU A 21 -6.81 -13.21 -14.03
N LYS A 22 -5.60 -12.63 -14.04
CA LYS A 22 -4.34 -13.39 -14.18
C LYS A 22 -4.13 -14.33 -13.00
N ILE A 23 -4.32 -13.85 -11.77
CA ILE A 23 -4.14 -14.67 -10.56
C ILE A 23 -5.05 -15.91 -10.61
N LEU A 24 -6.34 -15.71 -10.90
CA LEU A 24 -7.32 -16.79 -11.01
C LEU A 24 -7.04 -17.73 -12.19
N LYS A 25 -6.58 -17.18 -13.32
CA LYS A 25 -6.26 -17.98 -14.52
C LYS A 25 -5.01 -18.84 -14.35
N GLU A 26 -3.98 -18.33 -13.68
CA GLU A 26 -2.73 -19.06 -13.48
C GLU A 26 -2.82 -20.11 -12.37
N ASP A 27 -3.78 -19.96 -11.43
CA ASP A 27 -4.04 -20.90 -10.33
C ASP A 27 -2.80 -21.19 -9.45
N LYS A 28 -1.82 -20.28 -9.45
CA LYS A 28 -0.60 -20.37 -8.65
C LYS A 28 -0.79 -19.82 -7.24
N TYR A 29 -1.68 -18.85 -7.09
CA TYR A 29 -1.94 -18.16 -5.84
C TYR A 29 -3.44 -18.10 -5.57
N ASP A 30 -3.78 -18.16 -4.30
CA ASP A 30 -5.15 -18.02 -3.81
C ASP A 30 -5.42 -16.53 -3.55
N LEU A 31 -6.40 -15.98 -4.29
CA LEU A 31 -6.71 -14.55 -4.26
C LEU A 31 -7.19 -14.10 -2.87
N GLU A 32 -7.95 -14.94 -2.16
CA GLU A 32 -8.43 -14.63 -0.81
C GLU A 32 -7.25 -14.57 0.17
N LYS A 33 -6.31 -15.52 0.06
CA LYS A 33 -5.09 -15.52 0.90
C LYS A 33 -4.17 -14.34 0.59
N ILE A 34 -4.09 -13.91 -0.66
CA ILE A 34 -3.35 -12.69 -1.03
C ILE A 34 -3.92 -11.49 -0.29
N TYR A 35 -5.24 -11.24 -0.40
CA TYR A 35 -5.85 -10.09 0.27
C TYR A 35 -5.76 -10.17 1.79
N LYS A 36 -5.89 -11.38 2.35
CA LYS A 36 -5.67 -11.59 3.78
C LYS A 36 -4.23 -11.27 4.21
N ALA A 37 -3.23 -11.69 3.44
CA ALA A 37 -1.84 -11.39 3.73
C ALA A 37 -1.54 -9.88 3.64
N ILE A 38 -2.14 -9.18 2.68
CA ILE A 38 -2.04 -7.72 2.59
C ILE A 38 -2.65 -7.06 3.83
N ASP A 39 -3.85 -7.49 4.26
CA ASP A 39 -4.50 -6.97 5.47
C ASP A 39 -3.65 -7.19 6.72
N GLU A 40 -3.05 -8.38 6.86
CA GLU A 40 -2.14 -8.70 7.96
C GLU A 40 -0.90 -7.78 7.90
N MET A 41 -0.28 -7.58 6.73
CA MET A 41 0.86 -6.66 6.58
C MET A 41 0.51 -5.21 6.89
N ALA A 42 -0.70 -4.77 6.50
CA ALA A 42 -1.22 -3.44 6.78
C ALA A 42 -1.39 -3.23 8.29
N GLU A 43 -1.98 -4.20 8.99
CA GLU A 43 -2.13 -4.18 10.45
C GLU A 43 -0.77 -4.09 11.16
N HIS A 44 0.20 -4.93 10.76
CA HIS A 44 1.56 -4.91 11.32
C HIS A 44 2.31 -3.61 11.04
N SER A 45 1.96 -2.91 9.96
CA SER A 45 2.56 -1.62 9.58
C SER A 45 1.76 -0.42 10.10
N GLU A 46 0.74 -0.66 10.93
CA GLU A 46 -0.16 0.34 11.49
C GLU A 46 -0.95 1.16 10.44
N MET A 47 -1.18 0.58 9.27
CA MET A 47 -1.99 1.18 8.21
C MET A 47 -3.49 1.01 8.49
N VAL A 48 -4.28 2.00 8.09
CA VAL A 48 -5.74 1.97 8.15
C VAL A 48 -6.28 1.52 6.79
N LYS A 49 -6.96 0.38 6.77
CA LYS A 49 -7.69 -0.09 5.58
C LYS A 49 -8.89 0.80 5.31
N ILE A 50 -8.96 1.34 4.10
CA ILE A 50 -10.09 2.16 3.63
C ILE A 50 -11.05 1.31 2.82
N ASP A 51 -10.49 0.52 1.91
CA ASP A 51 -11.20 -0.48 1.11
C ASP A 51 -10.26 -1.63 0.75
N LYS A 52 -10.66 -2.51 -0.16
CA LYS A 52 -9.88 -3.67 -0.60
C LYS A 52 -8.48 -3.30 -1.13
N ASN A 53 -8.38 -2.14 -1.77
CA ASN A 53 -7.27 -1.71 -2.61
C ASN A 53 -6.56 -0.47 -2.05
N THR A 54 -7.12 0.17 -1.03
CA THR A 54 -6.65 1.46 -0.52
C THR A 54 -6.37 1.41 0.98
N TYR A 55 -5.18 1.88 1.36
CA TYR A 55 -4.72 1.95 2.76
C TYR A 55 -4.13 3.33 3.04
N HIS A 56 -4.53 3.96 4.15
CA HIS A 56 -4.01 5.25 4.58
C HIS A 56 -3.23 5.12 5.89
N CYS A 57 -2.37 6.09 6.16
CA CYS A 57 -1.76 6.26 7.46
C CYS A 57 -2.75 6.90 8.46
N LYS A 58 -2.39 6.92 9.74
CA LYS A 58 -3.26 7.42 10.82
C LYS A 58 -3.36 8.95 10.85
N GLY A 59 -2.46 9.65 10.17
CA GLY A 59 -2.39 11.10 10.21
C GLY A 59 -1.55 11.58 11.39
N ASP A 60 -0.43 10.91 11.69
CA ASP A 60 0.52 11.27 12.75
C ASP A 60 1.98 11.33 12.26
N GLU A 61 2.92 11.59 13.19
CA GLU A 61 4.33 11.78 12.84
C GLU A 61 5.04 10.54 12.29
N ASN A 62 4.46 9.36 12.49
CA ASN A 62 5.03 8.08 12.06
C ASN A 62 4.55 7.65 10.67
N ASP A 63 3.60 8.38 10.05
CA ASP A 63 2.94 8.00 8.80
C ASP A 63 3.92 7.54 7.70
N LEU A 64 5.00 8.29 7.47
CA LEU A 64 5.99 7.93 6.44
C LEU A 64 6.71 6.61 6.75
N GLY A 65 7.00 6.35 8.03
CA GLY A 65 7.61 5.10 8.47
C GLY A 65 6.65 3.92 8.37
N CYS A 66 5.38 4.12 8.72
CA CYS A 66 4.31 3.12 8.57
C CYS A 66 4.11 2.74 7.11
N LEU A 67 3.94 3.73 6.22
CA LEU A 67 3.79 3.49 4.79
C LEU A 67 5.03 2.85 4.17
N GLY A 68 6.22 3.33 4.54
CA GLY A 68 7.49 2.74 4.08
C GLY A 68 7.66 1.29 4.51
N THR A 69 7.20 0.92 5.71
CA THR A 69 7.18 -0.47 6.17
C THR A 69 6.22 -1.31 5.34
N PHE A 70 4.99 -0.83 5.14
CA PHE A 70 3.98 -1.53 4.36
C PHE A 70 4.41 -1.76 2.91
N VAL A 71 4.92 -0.73 2.24
CA VAL A 71 5.31 -0.77 0.82
C VAL A 71 6.68 -1.44 0.64
N TYR A 72 7.75 -0.86 1.21
CA TYR A 72 9.13 -1.23 0.87
C TYR A 72 9.68 -2.38 1.70
N THR A 73 9.18 -2.58 2.93
CA THR A 73 9.63 -3.70 3.75
C THR A 73 8.82 -4.97 3.49
N ASN A 74 7.56 -4.83 3.07
CA ASN A 74 6.61 -5.94 2.89
C ASN A 74 6.19 -6.15 1.42
N LEU A 75 5.26 -5.33 0.89
CA LEU A 75 4.62 -5.60 -0.41
C LEU A 75 5.61 -5.78 -1.57
N ILE A 76 6.63 -4.92 -1.67
CA ILE A 76 7.59 -4.97 -2.77
C ILE A 76 8.43 -6.26 -2.81
N LYS A 77 8.51 -7.00 -1.70
CA LYS A 77 9.27 -8.25 -1.59
C LYS A 77 8.44 -9.48 -1.94
N CYS A 78 7.16 -9.29 -2.26
CA CYS A 78 6.23 -10.37 -2.49
C CYS A 78 5.97 -10.56 -3.99
N ASP A 79 6.59 -11.58 -4.59
CA ASP A 79 6.40 -11.90 -6.02
C ASP A 79 4.93 -12.08 -6.41
N TRP A 80 4.10 -12.63 -5.51
CA TRP A 80 2.66 -12.78 -5.74
C TRP A 80 1.92 -11.43 -5.83
N PHE A 81 2.45 -10.37 -5.25
CA PHE A 81 1.93 -9.01 -5.37
C PHE A 81 2.52 -8.36 -6.61
N THR A 82 3.83 -8.30 -6.69
CA THR A 82 4.55 -7.46 -7.63
C THR A 82 4.49 -7.96 -9.07
N LEU A 83 4.42 -9.27 -9.30
CA LEU A 83 4.18 -9.82 -10.64
C LEU A 83 2.71 -9.75 -11.06
N ASN A 84 1.81 -9.38 -10.15
CA ASN A 84 0.37 -9.36 -10.40
C ASN A 84 -0.27 -8.00 -10.11
N VAL A 85 0.48 -6.93 -9.89
CA VAL A 85 -0.06 -5.58 -9.72
C VAL A 85 -0.13 -4.87 -11.08
N LYS A 86 -1.28 -4.29 -11.41
CA LYS A 86 -1.52 -3.51 -12.65
C LYS A 86 -1.36 -2.02 -12.44
N GLU A 87 -1.74 -1.55 -11.27
CA GLU A 87 -1.66 -0.16 -10.86
C GLU A 87 -1.17 -0.12 -9.42
N TRP A 88 -0.20 0.74 -9.13
CA TRP A 88 0.27 0.95 -7.77
C TRP A 88 0.66 2.41 -7.61
N THR A 89 0.01 3.09 -6.69
CA THR A 89 0.13 4.53 -6.47
C THR A 89 0.49 4.80 -5.02
N TRP A 90 1.50 5.63 -4.82
CA TRP A 90 1.79 6.31 -3.57
C TRP A 90 0.89 7.53 -3.45
N LEU A 91 0.06 7.59 -2.41
CA LEU A 91 -0.88 8.69 -2.19
C LEU A 91 -0.25 9.73 -1.27
N SER A 92 -0.20 10.99 -1.70
CA SER A 92 0.36 12.08 -0.89
C SER A 92 -0.36 13.39 -1.17
N GLU A 93 -1.12 13.90 -0.19
CA GLU A 93 -1.74 15.23 -0.29
C GLU A 93 -0.67 16.34 -0.36
N LYS A 94 0.52 16.10 0.18
CA LYS A 94 1.61 17.08 0.24
C LYS A 94 2.43 17.13 -1.05
N GLU A 95 2.74 15.97 -1.63
CA GLU A 95 3.71 15.83 -2.73
C GLU A 95 3.04 15.50 -4.07
N GLY A 96 1.74 15.17 -4.03
CA GLY A 96 1.01 14.63 -5.16
C GLY A 96 1.14 13.10 -5.20
N ASP A 97 0.24 12.48 -5.95
CA ASP A 97 0.25 11.03 -6.11
C ASP A 97 1.31 10.61 -7.13
N GLU A 98 2.04 9.54 -6.82
CA GLU A 98 3.13 9.01 -7.65
C GLU A 98 2.89 7.54 -8.00
N THR A 99 3.12 7.15 -9.25
CA THR A 99 3.09 5.74 -9.65
C THR A 99 4.34 5.04 -9.12
N LEU A 100 4.15 3.87 -8.51
CA LEU A 100 5.23 3.00 -8.04
C LEU A 100 5.61 1.92 -9.06
N ILE A 101 4.78 1.72 -10.10
CA ILE A 101 5.11 0.80 -11.19
C ILE A 101 6.00 1.52 -12.20
N GLY A 102 7.13 0.89 -12.55
CA GLY A 102 8.05 1.40 -13.56
C GLY A 102 9.20 2.24 -13.02
N ASP A 103 9.22 2.51 -11.72
CA ASP A 103 10.42 3.02 -11.05
C ASP A 103 11.53 1.96 -11.10
N ASP A 104 12.79 2.40 -11.09
CA ASP A 104 14.00 1.55 -11.02
C ASP A 104 14.02 0.57 -9.82
N MET A 105 12.99 0.59 -8.97
CA MET A 105 12.83 -0.15 -7.73
C MET A 105 12.11 -1.50 -7.89
N GLY A 106 11.68 -1.89 -9.10
CA GLY A 106 11.11 -3.21 -9.35
C GLY A 106 10.81 -3.44 -10.82
N ILE A 107 11.76 -4.04 -11.55
CA ILE A 107 11.54 -4.45 -12.94
C ILE A 107 10.56 -5.62 -12.95
N TRP A 108 9.35 -5.43 -13.48
CA TRP A 108 8.39 -6.52 -13.69
C TRP A 108 8.21 -6.72 -15.20
N LYS A 109 9.00 -7.64 -15.78
CA LYS A 109 8.83 -8.16 -17.14
C LYS A 109 7.81 -9.29 -17.16
#